data_AF-A0AAU5ATC6-F1
#
_entry.id   AF-A0AAU5ATC6-F1
#
_cell.length_a   1.000
_cell.length_b   1.000
_cell.length_c   1.000
_cell.angle_alpha   90.00
_cell.angle_beta   90.00
_cell.angle_gamma   90.00
#
_symmetry.space_group_name_H-M   'P 1'
#
loop_
_entity.id
_entity.type
_entity.pdbx_description
1 polymer ?
#
loop_
_entity_poly.entity_id
_entity_poly.type
_entity_poly.pdbx_seq_one_letter_code
_entity_poly.pdbx_strand_id
1 'polypeptide(L)'
;MTRADEVLFVLELLRRAEADVWIGGGWGIDALIGEQTRDHRDLDLMHRRDQEAEVLAALSAEGFVETLDWRPIRFVMTAPDGRELDLHPLTFTADGSATQASPDPKHPFTYPTTCFVTGTINGTPVPCLSAEQQVHFHQGYDPTPHDHHDMAQLRRAFGITTHF
;
A
#
# COMPACT_ATOMS: atom_id res chain seq x y z
N MET A 1 5.46 -3.45 -15.63
CA MET A 1 5.70 -2.35 -14.67
C MET A 1 4.44 -1.54 -14.59
N THR A 2 3.99 -1.26 -13.38
CA THR A 2 2.84 -0.41 -13.09
C THR A 2 3.23 1.04 -13.36
N ARG A 3 2.33 1.80 -14.00
CA ARG A 3 2.51 3.22 -14.32
C ARG A 3 1.65 4.09 -13.42
N ALA A 4 2.05 5.35 -13.23
CA ALA A 4 1.34 6.30 -12.38
C ALA A 4 -0.14 6.51 -12.78
N ASP A 5 -0.45 6.53 -14.08
CA ASP A 5 -1.83 6.62 -14.56
C ASP A 5 -2.67 5.38 -14.24
N GLU A 6 -2.05 4.20 -14.19
CA GLU A 6 -2.71 2.96 -13.80
C GLU A 6 -2.98 2.91 -12.29
N VAL A 7 -2.05 3.42 -11.47
CA VAL A 7 -2.27 3.59 -10.03
C VAL A 7 -3.45 4.52 -9.77
N LEU A 8 -3.46 5.70 -10.42
CA LEU A 8 -4.55 6.66 -10.27
C LEU A 8 -5.89 6.12 -10.77
N PHE A 9 -5.87 5.31 -11.84
CA PHE A 9 -7.06 4.61 -12.32
C PHE A 9 -7.62 3.64 -11.27
N VAL A 10 -6.77 2.79 -10.66
CA VAL A 10 -7.18 1.86 -9.61
C VAL A 10 -7.73 2.61 -8.39
N LEU A 11 -7.09 3.69 -7.97
CA LEU A 11 -7.57 4.49 -6.84
C LEU A 11 -8.93 5.15 -7.13
N GLU A 12 -9.13 5.69 -8.33
CA GLU A 12 -10.42 6.27 -8.73
C GLU A 12 -11.52 5.20 -8.81
N LEU A 13 -11.20 4.01 -9.29
CA LEU A 13 -12.11 2.87 -9.30
C LEU A 13 -12.58 2.52 -7.88
N LEU A 14 -11.66 2.36 -6.94
CA LEU A 14 -11.97 2.01 -5.55
C LEU A 14 -12.71 3.15 -4.82
N ARG A 15 -12.34 4.40 -5.10
CA ARG A 15 -13.05 5.58 -4.59
C ARG A 15 -14.52 5.61 -5.06
N ARG A 16 -14.80 5.24 -6.32
CA ARG A 16 -16.18 5.15 -6.85
C ARG A 16 -16.98 4.02 -6.24
N ALA A 17 -16.31 2.97 -5.76
CA ALA A 17 -16.91 1.87 -5.02
C ALA A 17 -17.09 2.19 -3.53
N GLU A 18 -16.80 3.42 -3.09
CA GLU A 18 -16.85 3.85 -1.70
C GLU A 18 -15.95 2.99 -0.77
N ALA A 19 -14.86 2.46 -1.34
CA ALA A 19 -13.84 1.70 -0.62
C ALA A 19 -12.66 2.61 -0.26
N ASP A 20 -12.37 2.71 1.04
CA ASP A 20 -11.24 3.46 1.56
C ASP A 20 -9.97 2.62 1.42
N VAL A 21 -8.99 3.17 0.71
CA VAL A 21 -7.68 2.56 0.52
C VAL A 21 -6.56 3.56 0.77
N TRP A 22 -5.39 3.03 1.15
CA TRP A 22 -4.14 3.77 1.27
C TRP A 22 -3.06 3.04 0.48
N ILE A 23 -2.14 3.78 -0.12
CA ILE A 23 -0.99 3.21 -0.82
C ILE A 23 0.14 2.91 0.17
N GLY A 24 0.69 1.70 0.11
CA GLY A 24 1.89 1.26 0.81
C GLY A 24 3.06 1.02 -0.14
N GLY A 25 4.15 0.45 0.38
CA GLY A 25 5.27 -0.01 -0.44
C GLY A 25 5.89 1.07 -1.31
N GLY A 26 6.46 0.65 -2.46
CA GLY A 26 7.23 1.53 -3.34
C GLY A 26 6.43 2.71 -3.91
N TRP A 27 5.20 2.47 -4.35
CA TRP A 27 4.31 3.55 -4.82
C TRP A 27 3.92 4.50 -3.70
N GLY A 28 3.77 4.02 -2.46
CA GLY A 28 3.49 4.86 -1.31
C GLY A 28 4.68 5.77 -0.98
N ILE A 29 5.91 5.25 -1.11
CA ILE A 29 7.15 6.03 -0.94
C ILE A 29 7.28 7.09 -2.03
N ASP A 30 7.08 6.73 -3.30
CA ASP A 30 7.11 7.69 -4.39
C ASP A 30 5.98 8.73 -4.28
N ALA A 31 4.81 8.35 -3.76
CA ALA A 31 3.74 9.30 -3.44
C ALA A 31 4.16 10.30 -2.36
N LEU A 32 4.87 9.88 -1.32
CA LEU A 32 5.40 10.78 -0.29
C LEU A 32 6.45 11.74 -0.85
N ILE A 33 7.31 11.27 -1.75
CA ILE A 33 8.36 12.08 -2.38
C ILE A 33 7.76 13.05 -3.42
N GLY A 34 6.67 12.65 -4.07
CA GLY A 34 5.99 13.42 -5.12
C GLY A 34 6.53 13.20 -6.53
N GLU A 35 7.46 12.25 -6.70
CA GLU A 35 7.99 11.84 -8.00
C GLU A 35 8.24 10.34 -8.03
N GLN A 36 8.20 9.74 -9.22
CA GLN A 36 8.52 8.32 -9.38
C GLN A 36 10.05 8.12 -9.38
N THR A 37 10.59 7.42 -8.39
CA THR A 37 12.05 7.27 -8.21
C THR A 37 12.62 5.98 -8.77
N ARG A 38 11.77 5.00 -9.09
CA ARG A 38 12.11 3.74 -9.76
C ARG A 38 10.90 3.11 -10.45
N ASP A 39 11.12 2.03 -11.19
CA ASP A 39 10.02 1.19 -11.68
C ASP A 39 9.41 0.35 -10.54
N HIS A 40 8.09 0.20 -10.59
CA HIS A 40 7.31 -0.63 -9.67
C HIS A 40 6.61 -1.75 -10.43
N ARG A 41 6.60 -2.96 -9.88
CA ARG A 41 5.96 -4.13 -10.52
C ARG A 41 4.52 -4.34 -10.06
N ASP A 42 4.23 -3.89 -8.84
CA ASP A 42 3.03 -4.12 -8.04
C ASP A 42 2.53 -2.79 -7.46
N LEU A 43 1.36 -2.82 -6.83
CA LEU A 43 0.80 -1.75 -6.03
C LEU A 43 0.25 -2.33 -4.72
N ASP A 44 0.86 -1.96 -3.60
CA ASP A 44 0.39 -2.34 -2.26
C ASP A 44 -0.74 -1.41 -1.81
N LEU A 45 -1.89 -1.97 -1.47
CA LEU A 45 -3.06 -1.24 -0.99
C LEU A 45 -3.51 -1.81 0.34
N MET A 46 -3.54 -0.94 1.35
CA MET A 46 -4.26 -1.23 2.58
C MET A 46 -5.70 -0.82 2.38
N HIS A 47 -6.65 -1.72 2.64
CA HIS A 47 -8.08 -1.45 2.56
C HIS A 47 -8.76 -1.77 3.87
N ARG A 48 -9.94 -1.19 4.10
CA ARG A 48 -10.73 -1.60 5.26
C ARG A 48 -11.30 -3.00 5.02
N ARG A 49 -11.09 -3.90 5.98
CA ARG A 49 -11.58 -5.28 5.91
C ARG A 49 -13.10 -5.37 5.80
N ASP A 50 -13.82 -4.42 6.39
CA ASP A 50 -15.28 -4.34 6.33
C ASP A 50 -15.81 -3.89 4.95
N GLN A 51 -14.92 -3.43 4.05
CA GLN A 51 -15.22 -3.01 2.67
C GLN A 51 -14.60 -3.97 1.61
N GLU A 52 -14.12 -5.15 2.02
CA GLU A 52 -13.42 -6.06 1.10
C GLU A 52 -14.31 -6.51 -0.07
N ALA A 53 -15.62 -6.68 0.17
CA ALA A 53 -16.54 -7.09 -0.89
C ALA A 53 -16.65 -6.03 -2.00
N GLU A 54 -16.67 -4.75 -1.64
CA GLU A 54 -16.71 -3.61 -2.55
C GLU A 54 -15.41 -3.50 -3.35
N VAL A 55 -14.25 -3.69 -2.69
CA VAL A 55 -12.93 -3.73 -3.34
C VAL A 55 -12.88 -4.84 -4.39
N LEU A 56 -13.25 -6.07 -4.01
CA LEU A 56 -13.25 -7.22 -4.90
C LEU A 56 -14.20 -7.02 -6.09
N ALA A 57 -15.42 -6.54 -5.84
CA ALA A 57 -16.41 -6.32 -6.88
C ALA A 57 -15.94 -5.29 -7.92
N ALA A 58 -15.36 -4.17 -7.46
CA ALA A 58 -14.84 -3.12 -8.33
C ALA A 58 -13.66 -3.61 -9.18
N LEU A 59 -12.69 -4.30 -8.57
CA LEU A 59 -11.53 -4.83 -9.28
C LEU A 59 -11.91 -5.94 -10.27
N SER A 60 -12.78 -6.86 -9.87
CA SER A 60 -13.26 -7.93 -10.76
C SER A 60 -14.07 -7.40 -11.95
N ALA A 61 -14.79 -6.29 -11.80
CA ALA A 61 -15.47 -5.63 -12.92
C ALA A 61 -14.48 -5.13 -13.99
N GLU A 62 -13.26 -4.77 -13.60
CA GLU A 62 -12.16 -4.40 -14.51
C GLU A 62 -11.28 -5.59 -14.94
N GLY A 63 -11.69 -6.81 -14.61
CA GLY A 63 -11.03 -8.04 -15.05
C GLY A 63 -9.84 -8.49 -14.19
N PHE A 64 -9.63 -7.89 -13.01
CA PHE A 64 -8.67 -8.41 -12.04
C PHE A 64 -9.17 -9.73 -11.46
N VAL A 65 -8.26 -10.69 -11.30
CA VAL A 65 -8.53 -12.01 -10.73
C VAL A 65 -7.65 -12.27 -9.53
N GLU A 66 -8.18 -12.93 -8.51
CA GLU A 66 -7.38 -13.36 -7.37
C GLU A 66 -6.39 -14.46 -7.79
N THR A 67 -5.11 -14.25 -7.49
CA THR A 67 -4.00 -15.16 -7.85
C THR A 67 -3.23 -15.69 -6.65
N LEU A 68 -3.39 -15.07 -5.48
CA LEU A 68 -2.83 -15.50 -4.21
C LEU A 68 -3.80 -15.15 -3.09
N ASP A 69 -4.06 -16.08 -2.16
CA ASP A 69 -4.89 -15.81 -0.97
C ASP A 69 -4.23 -16.27 0.32
N TRP A 70 -3.79 -15.30 1.13
CA TRP A 70 -3.22 -15.49 2.45
C TRP A 70 -4.05 -14.74 3.51
N ARG A 71 -5.34 -14.52 3.26
CA ARG A 71 -6.21 -13.80 4.19
C ARG A 71 -6.25 -14.48 5.57
N PRO A 72 -6.35 -13.70 6.66
CA PRO A 72 -6.55 -12.24 6.69
C PRO A 72 -5.26 -11.40 6.62
N ILE A 73 -4.10 -11.98 6.28
CA ILE A 73 -2.81 -11.25 6.24
C ILE A 73 -2.73 -10.37 5.00
N ARG A 74 -2.87 -10.96 3.82
CA ARG A 74 -2.90 -10.27 2.52
C ARG A 74 -3.42 -11.18 1.43
N PHE A 75 -3.69 -10.65 0.25
CA PHE A 75 -4.00 -11.43 -0.95
C PHE A 75 -3.61 -10.63 -2.19
N VAL A 76 -3.49 -11.28 -3.35
CA VAL A 76 -3.10 -10.62 -4.61
C VAL A 76 -4.22 -10.74 -5.62
N MET A 77 -4.54 -9.61 -6.25
CA MET A 77 -5.34 -9.58 -7.47
C MET A 77 -4.48 -9.14 -8.66
N THR A 78 -4.52 -9.90 -9.74
CA THR A 78 -3.71 -9.66 -10.93
C THR A 78 -4.60 -9.22 -12.09
N ALA A 79 -4.21 -8.13 -12.75
CA ALA A 79 -4.84 -7.62 -13.96
C ALA A 79 -4.58 -8.56 -15.17
N PRO A 80 -5.38 -8.47 -16.26
CA PRO A 80 -5.16 -9.27 -17.47
C PRO A 80 -3.77 -9.07 -18.12
N ASP A 81 -3.11 -7.94 -17.90
CA ASP A 81 -1.77 -7.63 -18.39
C ASP A 81 -0.66 -7.91 -17.37
N GLY A 82 -0.99 -8.61 -16.29
CA GLY A 82 -0.02 -9.15 -15.33
C GLY A 82 0.39 -8.18 -14.22
N ARG A 83 -0.18 -6.97 -14.14
CA ARG A 83 0.03 -6.09 -12.97
C ARG A 83 -0.60 -6.68 -11.73
N GLU A 84 0.10 -6.62 -10.60
CA GLU A 84 -0.35 -7.18 -9.32
C GLU A 84 -0.76 -6.07 -8.35
N LEU A 85 -1.89 -6.27 -7.67
CA LEU A 85 -2.32 -5.50 -6.51
C LEU A 85 -2.16 -6.37 -5.27
N ASP A 86 -1.27 -6.00 -4.35
CA ASP A 86 -1.14 -6.66 -3.04
C ASP A 86 -2.08 -5.96 -2.06
N LEU A 87 -3.11 -6.67 -1.62
CA LEU A 87 -4.21 -6.13 -0.83
C LEU A 87 -4.07 -6.57 0.62
N HIS A 88 -4.07 -5.58 1.53
CA HIS A 88 -3.81 -5.74 2.95
C HIS A 88 -5.04 -5.34 3.78
N PRO A 89 -5.85 -6.31 4.27
CA PRO A 89 -7.05 -6.01 5.03
C PRO A 89 -6.74 -5.42 6.42
N LEU A 90 -7.25 -4.22 6.67
CA LEU A 90 -7.13 -3.53 7.96
C LEU A 90 -8.42 -3.61 8.77
N THR A 91 -8.29 -3.91 10.06
CA THR A 91 -9.38 -3.77 11.04
C THR A 91 -9.17 -2.48 11.83
N PHE A 92 -10.01 -1.49 11.58
CA PHE A 92 -9.97 -0.20 12.28
C PHE A 92 -10.66 -0.26 13.63
N THR A 93 -10.15 0.51 14.58
CA THR A 93 -10.79 0.76 15.86
C THR A 93 -11.49 2.14 15.84
N ALA A 94 -12.29 2.42 16.87
CA ALA A 94 -13.06 3.67 16.95
C ALA A 94 -12.19 4.94 17.05
N ASP A 95 -10.92 4.82 17.48
CA ASP A 95 -10.01 5.96 17.55
C ASP A 95 -9.32 6.28 16.21
N GLY A 96 -9.56 5.46 15.18
CA GLY A 96 -8.99 5.60 13.84
C GLY A 96 -7.66 4.87 13.62
N SER A 97 -7.08 4.26 14.64
CA SER A 97 -5.97 3.31 14.47
C SER A 97 -6.47 2.00 13.86
N ALA A 98 -5.57 1.21 13.29
CA ALA A 98 -5.91 -0.08 12.71
C ALA A 98 -4.89 -1.17 13.03
N THR A 99 -5.32 -2.42 12.83
CA THR A 99 -4.44 -3.59 12.86
C THR A 99 -4.64 -4.44 11.63
N GLN A 100 -3.57 -5.10 11.19
CA GLN A 100 -3.58 -6.13 10.14
C GLN A 100 -3.09 -7.44 10.75
N ALA A 101 -3.66 -8.56 10.33
CA ALA A 101 -3.15 -9.87 10.73
C ALA A 101 -1.71 -10.06 10.21
N SER A 102 -0.89 -10.78 10.96
CA SER A 102 0.46 -11.15 10.57
C SER A 102 0.63 -12.67 10.63
N PRO A 103 1.74 -13.23 10.11
CA PRO A 103 2.05 -14.65 10.25
C PRO A 103 2.16 -15.12 11.72
N ASP A 104 2.42 -14.21 12.67
CA ASP A 104 2.36 -14.49 14.10
C ASP A 104 1.08 -13.87 14.71
N PRO A 105 0.06 -14.68 15.03
CA PRO A 105 -1.20 -14.18 15.59
C PRO A 105 -1.06 -13.37 16.89
N LYS A 106 0.07 -13.46 17.59
CA LYS A 106 0.32 -12.69 18.82
C LYS A 106 0.86 -11.29 18.56
N HIS A 107 1.35 -11.03 17.34
CA HIS A 107 2.01 -9.78 16.96
C HIS A 107 1.43 -9.24 15.64
N PRO A 108 0.17 -8.76 15.64
CA PRO A 108 -0.41 -8.13 14.46
C PRO A 108 0.37 -6.86 14.09
N PHE A 109 0.34 -6.49 12.81
CA PHE A 109 0.91 -5.22 12.38
C PHE A 109 0.01 -4.07 12.82
N THR A 110 0.60 -3.04 13.42
CA THR A 110 -0.13 -1.90 13.98
C THR A 110 0.00 -0.67 13.09
N TYR A 111 -1.11 0.04 12.93
CA TYR A 111 -1.25 1.25 12.14
C TYR A 111 -1.78 2.36 13.05
N PRO A 112 -0.92 3.23 13.61
CA PRO A 112 -1.38 4.37 14.41
C PRO A 112 -2.16 5.35 13.51
N THR A 113 -3.06 6.14 14.09
CA THR A 113 -3.83 7.15 13.31
C THR A 113 -2.95 8.06 12.46
N THR A 114 -1.75 8.37 12.96
CA THR A 114 -0.77 9.24 12.30
C THR A 114 -0.12 8.62 11.07
N CYS A 115 -0.25 7.31 10.83
CA CYS A 115 0.34 6.68 9.65
C CYS A 115 -0.48 6.89 8.38
N PHE A 116 -1.75 7.32 8.48
CA PHE A 116 -2.59 7.57 7.32
C PHE A 116 -2.46 9.03 6.90
N VAL A 117 -1.70 9.28 5.82
CA VAL A 117 -1.37 10.63 5.35
C VAL A 117 -1.74 10.80 3.87
N THR A 118 -1.39 11.94 3.30
CA THR A 118 -1.60 12.25 1.88
C THR A 118 -0.26 12.52 1.20
N GLY A 119 0.01 11.79 0.12
CA GLY A 119 1.09 12.05 -0.82
C GLY A 119 0.55 12.55 -2.16
N THR A 120 1.39 12.55 -3.19
CA THR A 120 1.01 12.95 -4.54
C THR A 120 1.61 12.04 -5.61
N ILE A 121 0.81 11.60 -6.57
CA ILE A 121 1.26 10.90 -7.78
C ILE A 121 0.86 11.74 -9.00
N ASN A 122 1.82 12.13 -9.84
CA ASN A 122 1.59 13.01 -11.00
C ASN A 122 0.78 14.29 -10.63
N GLY A 123 1.08 14.88 -9.47
CA GLY A 123 0.38 16.06 -8.95
C GLY A 123 -1.04 15.80 -8.41
N THR A 124 -1.53 14.56 -8.46
CA THR A 124 -2.82 14.17 -7.88
C THR A 124 -2.63 13.74 -6.43
N PRO A 125 -3.34 14.33 -5.45
CA PRO A 125 -3.30 13.88 -4.06
C PRO A 125 -3.81 12.46 -3.92
N VAL A 126 -3.07 11.62 -3.17
CA VAL A 126 -3.44 10.21 -2.93
C VAL A 126 -3.26 9.85 -1.45
N PRO A 127 -4.16 9.03 -0.87
CA PRO A 127 -3.98 8.49 0.48
C PRO A 127 -2.82 7.48 0.50
N CYS A 128 -1.89 7.62 1.44
CA CYS A 128 -0.75 6.70 1.57
C CYS A 128 -0.29 6.56 3.02
N LEU A 129 0.60 5.59 3.27
CA LEU A 129 1.28 5.46 4.56
C LEU A 129 2.33 6.56 4.76
N SER A 130 2.52 6.96 6.02
CA SER A 130 3.56 7.92 6.41
C SER A 130 4.97 7.33 6.23
N ALA A 131 5.97 8.20 6.18
CA ALA A 131 7.37 7.79 6.09
C ALA A 131 7.78 6.90 7.27
N GLU A 132 7.34 7.24 8.49
CA GLU A 132 7.60 6.45 9.70
C GLU A 132 7.04 5.03 9.59
N GLN A 133 5.83 4.88 9.05
CA GLN A 133 5.20 3.57 8.90
C GLN A 133 5.87 2.75 7.79
N GLN A 134 6.25 3.39 6.69
CA GLN A 134 7.04 2.76 5.63
C GLN A 134 8.35 2.21 6.18
N VAL A 135 9.10 3.02 6.95
CA VAL A 135 10.33 2.57 7.63
C VAL A 135 10.05 1.44 8.61
N HIS A 136 8.99 1.55 9.40
CA HIS A 136 8.61 0.51 10.37
C HIS A 136 8.35 -0.84 9.72
N PHE A 137 7.84 -0.89 8.49
CA PHE A 137 7.66 -2.17 7.79
C PHE A 137 8.91 -2.71 7.10
N HIS A 138 9.96 -1.89 6.94
CA HIS A 138 11.24 -2.29 6.38
C HIS A 138 12.22 -2.76 7.48
N GLN A 139 11.83 -3.78 8.23
CA GLN A 139 12.67 -4.38 9.27
C GLN A 139 12.42 -5.89 9.43
N GLY A 140 13.42 -6.60 9.96
CA GLY A 140 13.29 -8.03 10.30
C GLY A 140 13.47 -8.99 9.13
N TYR A 141 13.96 -8.50 7.98
CA TYR A 141 14.34 -9.30 6.81
C TYR A 141 15.62 -8.76 6.16
N ASP A 142 16.24 -9.56 5.29
CA ASP A 142 17.41 -9.14 4.51
C ASP A 142 16.97 -8.18 3.39
N PRO A 143 17.40 -6.91 3.39
CA PRO A 143 16.93 -5.92 2.43
C PRO A 143 17.40 -6.22 1.01
N THR A 144 16.51 -5.95 0.05
CA THR A 144 16.80 -5.96 -1.38
C THR A 144 17.43 -4.63 -1.83
N PRO A 145 17.98 -4.55 -3.06
CA PRO A 145 18.43 -3.29 -3.62
C PRO A 145 17.34 -2.22 -3.71
N HIS A 146 16.07 -2.62 -3.91
CA HIS A 146 14.93 -1.69 -3.94
C HIS A 146 14.66 -1.14 -2.54
N ASP A 147 14.70 -1.98 -1.50
CA ASP A 147 14.54 -1.53 -0.12
C ASP A 147 15.61 -0.49 0.25
N HIS A 148 16.88 -0.73 -0.12
CA HIS A 148 17.96 0.23 0.14
C HIS A 148 17.75 1.56 -0.58
N HIS A 149 17.28 1.53 -1.83
CA HIS A 149 16.94 2.73 -2.59
C HIS A 149 15.79 3.50 -1.92
N ASP A 150 14.70 2.80 -1.61
CA ASP A 150 13.50 3.36 -0.98
C ASP A 150 13.83 4.02 0.37
N MET A 151 14.58 3.33 1.23
CA MET A 151 15.05 3.88 2.51
C MET A 151 15.99 5.08 2.32
N ALA A 152 16.85 5.08 1.30
CA ALA A 152 17.69 6.24 0.99
C ALA A 152 16.86 7.46 0.55
N GLN A 153 15.78 7.26 -0.20
CA GLN A 153 14.87 8.35 -0.57
C GLN A 153 14.16 8.93 0.65
N LEU A 154 13.64 8.08 1.56
CA LEU A 154 12.99 8.55 2.78
C LEU A 154 13.96 9.34 3.68
N ARG A 155 15.20 8.85 3.84
CA ARG A 155 16.27 9.60 4.56
C ARG A 155 16.49 10.98 3.95
N ARG A 156 16.60 11.05 2.62
CA ARG A 156 16.86 12.30 1.90
C ARG A 156 15.70 13.29 2.01
N ALA A 157 14.47 12.83 1.83
CA ALA A 157 13.29 13.69 1.78
C ALA A 157 12.82 14.14 3.17
N PHE A 158 12.89 13.27 4.18
CA PHE A 158 12.28 13.48 5.49
C PHE A 158 13.27 13.58 6.65
N GLY A 159 14.57 13.27 6.44
CA GLY A 159 15.55 13.26 7.52
C GLY A 159 15.31 12.19 8.58
N ILE A 160 14.53 11.16 8.25
CA ILE A 160 14.19 10.05 9.15
C ILE A 160 15.31 9.00 9.19
N THR A 161 15.54 8.36 10.33
CA THR A 161 16.47 7.22 10.44
C THR A 161 15.81 5.95 9.93
N THR A 162 16.54 5.16 9.15
CA THR A 162 16.11 3.86 8.61
C THR A 162 16.91 2.71 9.22
N HIS A 163 16.41 1.48 9.11
CA HIS A 163 17.07 0.29 9.67
C HIS A 163 18.34 -0.14 8.92
N PHE A 164 18.46 0.27 7.65
CA PHE A 164 19.59 0.08 6.74
C PHE A 164 19.64 1.22 5.72
#